data_AF-A0A8S9BTZ1-F1
#
_entry.id   AF-A0A8S9BTZ1-F1
#
_cell.length_a   1.000
_cell.length_b   1.000
_cell.length_c   1.000
_cell.angle_alpha   90.00
_cell.angle_beta   90.00
_cell.angle_gamma   90.00
#
_symmetry.space_group_name_H-M   'P 1'
#
loop_
_entity.id
_entity.type
_entity.pdbx_description
1 polymer ?
#
loop_
_entity_poly.entity_id
_entity_poly.type
_entity_poly.pdbx_seq_one_letter_code
_entity_poly.pdbx_strand_id
1 'polypeptide(L)'
;MTNNTPPFNLDWFTPSVPVRFQIDNISKDELLNFRPFKDWAKTLKSSLELQRTDRKHAFHRHPFSVRSITIQSADRFTATHIGFVKLMAEIKNDRERYSDSLPGIALLRGGSVSMLMILRPSDSQNERWVIMTEQPRIPAGSLQFMEIPSGMIGHSQNFEGAAATEIKETTGMVIHESDLKNLTELALTGLGGDEDLQLGMYPSPGGSDEFIMIFLWEKVLDRLEIEDFRARLTGLKAQGEMITLRIIDYEQMWRVGARDSKTLAAWSLYEALKRARHPALMDTRVW
;
A
#
# COMPACT_ATOMS: atom_id res chain seq x y z
N MET A 1 -0.39 -26.08 29.20
CA MET A 1 0.25 -24.76 29.34
C MET A 1 0.55 -24.31 27.92
N THR A 2 -0.13 -23.28 27.41
CA THR A 2 0.23 -22.74 26.10
C THR A 2 1.59 -22.09 26.26
N ASN A 3 2.60 -22.64 25.59
CA ASN A 3 3.87 -21.94 25.44
C ASN A 3 3.48 -20.66 24.68
N ASN A 4 3.66 -19.50 25.28
CA ASN A 4 3.50 -18.22 24.60
C ASN A 4 4.88 -17.58 24.57
N THR A 5 5.17 -16.80 23.52
CA THR A 5 6.39 -15.99 23.49
C THR A 5 6.45 -15.09 24.73
N PRO A 6 7.59 -15.04 25.45
CA PRO A 6 7.71 -14.22 26.66
C PRO A 6 7.39 -12.74 26.40
N PRO A 7 6.67 -12.06 27.31
CA PRO A 7 6.40 -10.63 27.18
C PRO A 7 7.68 -9.81 27.34
N PHE A 8 7.68 -8.59 26.81
CA PHE A 8 8.77 -7.63 26.99
C PHE A 8 8.23 -6.20 27.08
N ASN A 9 9.06 -5.25 27.53
CA ASN A 9 8.73 -3.83 27.48
C ASN A 9 9.36 -3.18 26.26
N LEU A 10 8.56 -2.44 25.49
CA LEU A 10 8.98 -1.68 24.33
C LEU A 10 9.32 -0.25 24.76
N ASP A 11 10.61 0.03 24.81
CA ASP A 11 11.15 1.33 25.26
C ASP A 11 11.11 2.41 24.17
N TRP A 12 10.44 2.13 23.05
CA TRP A 12 10.23 3.13 21.98
C TRP A 12 9.23 4.20 22.40
N PHE A 13 8.26 3.86 23.24
CA PHE A 13 7.28 4.79 23.79
C PHE A 13 7.73 5.31 25.16
N THR A 14 7.14 6.42 25.61
CA THR A 14 7.39 6.97 26.95
C THR A 14 6.05 7.19 27.67
N PRO A 15 5.78 6.48 28.79
CA PRO A 15 6.60 5.42 29.40
C PRO A 15 6.73 4.17 28.52
N SER A 16 7.62 3.25 28.88
CA SER A 16 7.78 1.98 28.15
C SER A 16 6.47 1.18 28.17
N VAL A 17 6.19 0.52 27.05
CA VAL A 17 4.89 -0.14 26.82
C VAL A 17 5.06 -1.65 26.90
N PRO A 18 4.29 -2.36 27.75
CA PRO A 18 4.32 -3.82 27.77
C PRO A 18 3.76 -4.41 26.48
N VAL A 19 4.53 -5.30 25.86
CA VAL A 19 4.15 -6.11 24.70
C VAL A 19 3.93 -7.55 25.16
N ARG A 20 2.75 -8.08 24.88
CA ARG A 20 2.32 -9.43 25.27
C ARG A 20 1.99 -10.26 24.03
N PHE A 21 2.15 -11.57 24.12
CA PHE A 21 1.85 -12.50 23.04
C PHE A 21 0.74 -13.47 23.45
N GLN A 22 -0.25 -13.63 22.58
CA GLN A 22 -1.25 -14.71 22.64
C GLN A 22 -0.84 -15.93 21.82
N ILE A 23 0.37 -15.90 21.26
CA ILE A 23 0.93 -16.87 20.31
C ILE A 23 2.39 -17.18 20.69
N ASP A 24 2.96 -18.22 20.09
CA ASP A 24 4.36 -18.65 20.25
C ASP A 24 5.13 -18.79 18.93
N ASN A 25 4.48 -18.57 17.78
CA ASN A 25 5.07 -18.75 16.47
C ASN A 25 5.82 -17.50 15.95
N ILE A 26 6.08 -16.51 16.81
CA ILE A 26 6.91 -15.33 16.52
C ILE A 26 7.67 -14.92 17.78
N SER A 27 8.98 -14.74 17.65
CA SER A 27 9.85 -14.27 18.73
C SER A 27 9.85 -12.74 18.85
N LYS A 28 10.35 -12.24 19.99
CA LYS A 28 10.60 -10.80 20.20
C LYS A 28 11.47 -10.23 19.07
N ASP A 29 12.59 -10.87 18.76
CA ASP A 29 13.55 -10.34 17.79
C ASP A 29 12.98 -10.32 16.37
N GLU A 30 12.19 -11.34 16.01
CA GLU A 30 11.48 -11.35 14.73
C GLU A 30 10.44 -10.22 14.63
N LEU A 31 9.65 -10.00 15.69
CA LEU A 31 8.69 -8.88 15.73
C LEU A 31 9.39 -7.53 15.61
N LEU A 32 10.50 -7.33 16.32
CA LEU A 32 11.27 -6.08 16.26
C LEU A 32 11.98 -5.90 14.90
N ASN A 33 12.27 -7.00 14.20
CA ASN A 33 12.83 -6.94 12.84
C ASN A 33 11.76 -6.79 11.76
N PHE A 34 10.50 -7.16 12.04
CA PHE A 34 9.37 -7.01 11.15
C PHE A 34 9.09 -5.53 10.86
N ARG A 35 9.41 -5.10 9.64
CA ARG A 35 9.32 -3.69 9.23
C ARG A 35 7.94 -3.06 9.47
N PRO A 36 6.82 -3.70 9.13
CA PRO A 36 5.49 -3.14 9.39
C PRO A 36 5.26 -2.78 10.87
N PHE A 37 5.76 -3.59 11.80
CA PHE A 37 5.67 -3.28 13.24
C PHE A 37 6.51 -2.06 13.63
N LYS A 38 7.74 -1.95 13.11
CA LYS A 38 8.60 -0.77 13.31
C LYS A 38 7.96 0.50 12.77
N ASP A 39 7.48 0.46 11.53
CA ASP A 39 6.93 1.62 10.83
C ASP A 39 5.64 2.08 11.52
N TRP A 40 4.72 1.16 11.84
CA TRP A 40 3.52 1.45 12.62
C TRP A 40 3.85 2.09 13.98
N ALA A 41 4.75 1.48 14.77
CA ALA A 41 5.07 1.99 16.10
C ALA A 41 5.76 3.36 16.06
N LYS A 42 6.66 3.58 15.09
CA LYS A 42 7.35 4.85 14.88
C LYS A 42 6.38 5.96 14.47
N THR A 43 5.53 5.71 13.48
CA THR A 43 4.55 6.70 13.01
C THR A 43 3.53 7.01 14.10
N LEU A 44 2.99 6.00 14.78
CA LEU A 44 2.05 6.20 15.90
C LEU A 44 2.69 7.00 17.04
N LYS A 45 3.93 6.70 17.41
CA LYS A 45 4.66 7.46 18.44
C LYS A 45 4.74 8.94 18.04
N SER A 46 5.12 9.22 16.80
CA SER A 46 5.30 10.61 16.31
C SER A 46 3.97 11.36 16.35
N SER A 47 2.88 10.76 15.86
CA SER A 47 1.52 11.34 15.95
C SER A 47 1.05 11.55 17.40
N LEU A 48 1.36 10.65 18.33
CA LEU A 48 1.02 10.82 19.75
C LEU A 48 1.80 11.97 20.40
N GLU A 49 3.04 12.22 19.98
CA GLU A 49 3.86 13.32 20.51
C GLU A 49 3.39 14.69 19.98
N LEU A 50 2.82 14.78 18.78
CA LEU A 50 2.22 16.02 18.27
C LEU A 50 1.13 16.55 19.19
N GLN A 51 0.40 15.66 19.87
CA GLN A 51 -0.61 16.06 20.87
C GLN A 51 0.02 16.85 22.02
N ARG A 52 1.27 16.56 22.37
CA ARG A 52 1.99 17.22 23.46
C ARG A 52 2.67 18.50 23.00
N THR A 53 3.19 18.53 21.77
CA THR A 53 4.00 19.63 21.25
C THR A 53 3.17 20.71 20.55
N ASP A 54 2.11 20.35 19.83
CA ASP A 54 1.22 21.31 19.18
C ASP A 54 0.02 21.65 20.08
N ARG A 55 -0.05 22.91 20.50
CA ARG A 55 -1.15 23.45 21.33
C ARG A 55 -2.49 23.48 20.62
N LYS A 56 -2.50 23.45 19.27
CA LYS A 56 -3.72 23.43 18.46
C LYS A 56 -4.21 22.00 18.18
N HIS A 57 -3.42 20.99 18.54
CA HIS A 57 -3.81 19.60 18.33
C HIS A 57 -5.13 19.28 19.03
N ALA A 58 -6.04 18.58 18.36
CA ALA A 58 -7.39 18.30 18.87
C ALA A 58 -7.39 17.60 20.25
N PHE A 59 -6.35 16.80 20.50
CA PHE A 59 -6.15 16.07 21.76
C PHE A 59 -5.15 16.71 22.72
N HIS A 60 -4.68 17.95 22.48
CA HIS A 60 -3.65 18.59 23.30
C HIS A 60 -4.01 18.65 24.78
N ARG A 61 -5.27 18.96 25.08
CA ARG A 61 -5.77 19.06 26.46
C ARG A 61 -5.77 17.71 27.20
N HIS A 62 -5.95 16.61 26.46
CA HIS A 62 -6.07 15.26 27.01
C HIS A 62 -5.38 14.26 26.07
N PRO A 63 -4.04 14.21 26.09
CA PRO A 63 -3.28 13.43 25.13
C PRO A 63 -3.47 11.93 25.37
N PHE A 64 -3.52 11.18 24.28
CA PHE A 64 -3.54 9.73 24.33
C PHE A 64 -2.13 9.15 24.55
N SER A 65 -2.09 7.97 25.16
CA SER A 65 -0.87 7.18 25.30
C SER A 65 -1.18 5.71 25.04
N VAL A 66 -0.21 5.00 24.45
CA VAL A 66 -0.27 3.54 24.37
C VAL A 66 0.01 2.97 25.77
N ARG A 67 -0.84 2.05 26.22
CA ARG A 67 -0.76 1.41 27.55
C ARG A 67 -0.26 -0.02 27.48
N SER A 68 -0.59 -0.72 26.41
CA SER A 68 -0.15 -2.08 26.15
C SER A 68 -0.30 -2.42 24.67
N ILE A 69 0.48 -3.40 24.20
CA ILE A 69 0.32 -3.99 22.87
C ILE A 69 0.19 -5.51 23.05
N THR A 70 -0.83 -6.10 22.47
CA THR A 70 -1.03 -7.55 22.46
C THR A 70 -0.94 -8.07 21.04
N ILE A 71 0.03 -8.94 20.79
CA ILE A 71 0.17 -9.66 19.52
C ILE A 71 -0.79 -10.85 19.54
N GLN A 72 -1.75 -10.85 18.63
CA GLN A 72 -2.86 -11.79 18.60
C GLN A 72 -2.64 -12.93 17.60
N SER A 73 -2.03 -12.63 16.45
CA SER A 73 -1.67 -13.64 15.44
C SER A 73 -0.48 -13.19 14.62
N ALA A 74 0.26 -14.16 14.07
CA ALA A 74 1.29 -13.94 13.07
C ALA A 74 1.21 -15.04 12.01
N ASP A 75 1.18 -14.64 10.75
CA ASP A 75 1.11 -15.54 9.60
C ASP A 75 2.40 -15.42 8.79
N ARG A 76 2.93 -16.56 8.36
CA ARG A 76 4.20 -16.66 7.67
C ARG A 76 3.99 -17.20 6.26
N PHE A 77 4.61 -16.55 5.27
CA PHE A 77 4.64 -17.07 3.90
C PHE A 77 5.72 -18.13 3.72
N THR A 78 6.83 -18.00 4.46
CA THR A 78 7.91 -19.00 4.53
C THR A 78 8.43 -19.09 5.96
N ALA A 79 9.30 -20.06 6.25
CA ALA A 79 9.89 -20.21 7.59
C ALA A 79 10.49 -18.90 8.14
N THR A 80 11.09 -18.09 7.27
CA THR A 80 11.80 -16.85 7.63
C THR A 80 11.04 -15.57 7.25
N HIS A 81 9.92 -15.67 6.53
CA HIS A 81 9.18 -14.51 6.03
C HIS A 81 7.82 -14.39 6.71
N ILE A 82 7.72 -13.44 7.64
CA ILE A 82 6.46 -13.03 8.25
C ILE A 82 5.69 -12.19 7.24
N GLY A 83 4.46 -12.60 6.93
CA GLY A 83 3.57 -11.88 6.02
C GLY A 83 2.63 -10.93 6.77
N PHE A 84 2.02 -11.41 7.85
CA PHE A 84 1.03 -10.64 8.61
C PHE A 84 1.28 -10.72 10.12
N VAL A 85 1.02 -9.62 10.82
CA VAL A 85 0.92 -9.59 12.28
C VAL A 85 -0.36 -8.86 12.67
N LYS A 86 -1.27 -9.53 13.39
CA LYS A 86 -2.43 -8.88 13.99
C LYS A 86 -2.11 -8.49 15.42
N LEU A 87 -2.38 -7.24 15.77
CA LEU A 87 -2.21 -6.75 17.13
C LEU A 87 -3.44 -5.98 17.63
N MET A 88 -3.49 -5.81 18.95
CA MET A 88 -4.40 -4.91 19.64
C MET A 88 -3.58 -4.02 20.58
N ALA A 89 -3.56 -2.72 20.30
CA ALA A 89 -3.00 -1.70 21.17
C ALA A 89 -4.09 -1.12 22.08
N GLU A 90 -3.78 -0.97 23.35
CA GLU A 90 -4.62 -0.22 24.28
C GLU A 90 -4.19 1.24 24.27
N ILE A 91 -5.02 2.12 23.70
CA ILE A 91 -4.69 3.55 23.55
C ILE A 91 -5.72 4.36 24.34
N LYS A 92 -5.27 5.04 25.40
CA LYS A 92 -6.14 5.74 26.34
C LYS A 92 -5.53 7.07 26.77
N ASN A 93 -6.38 8.08 26.94
CA ASN A 93 -6.02 9.30 27.67
C ASN A 93 -6.28 9.09 29.19
N ASP A 94 -5.93 10.08 30.03
CA ASP A 94 -6.05 9.97 31.49
C ASP A 94 -7.44 10.33 32.06
N ARG A 95 -8.48 10.43 31.21
CA ARG A 95 -9.85 10.67 31.70
C ARG A 95 -10.52 9.37 32.15
N GLU A 96 -11.20 9.42 33.29
CA GLU A 96 -11.85 8.25 33.92
C GLU A 96 -13.20 7.86 33.28
N ARG A 97 -13.69 8.56 32.26
CA ARG A 97 -14.95 8.19 31.60
C ARG A 97 -14.70 7.09 30.56
N TYR A 98 -15.61 6.12 30.51
CA TYR A 98 -15.58 4.94 29.62
C TYR A 98 -15.46 5.23 28.11
N SER A 99 -15.51 6.50 27.68
CA SER A 99 -15.49 6.94 26.27
C SER A 99 -14.12 7.43 25.77
N ASP A 100 -13.03 7.18 26.49
CA ASP A 100 -11.71 7.78 26.23
C ASP A 100 -10.63 6.76 25.79
N SER A 101 -11.03 5.72 25.05
CA SER A 101 -10.12 4.77 24.38
C SER A 101 -10.26 4.81 22.86
N LEU A 102 -9.14 4.78 22.14
CA LEU A 102 -9.15 4.66 20.68
C LEU A 102 -9.17 3.18 20.26
N PRO A 103 -9.84 2.82 19.15
CA PRO A 103 -9.69 1.50 18.54
C PRO A 103 -8.22 1.27 18.18
N GLY A 104 -7.61 0.24 18.76
CA GLY A 104 -6.19 -0.08 18.52
C GLY A 104 -5.95 -1.42 17.83
N ILE A 105 -6.97 -1.98 17.16
CA ILE A 105 -6.79 -3.19 16.35
C ILE A 105 -6.06 -2.81 15.06
N ALA A 106 -4.99 -3.53 14.73
CA ALA A 106 -4.27 -3.36 13.48
C ALA A 106 -3.82 -4.70 12.89
N LEU A 107 -4.07 -4.90 11.61
CA LEU A 107 -3.44 -5.94 10.79
C LEU A 107 -2.25 -5.33 10.07
N LEU A 108 -1.05 -5.68 10.54
CA LEU A 108 0.20 -5.22 9.99
C LEU A 108 0.64 -6.11 8.84
N ARG A 109 0.80 -5.50 7.66
CA ARG A 109 1.30 -6.13 6.43
C ARG A 109 2.30 -5.25 5.69
N GLY A 110 2.35 -3.95 5.98
CA GLY A 110 3.26 -3.00 5.35
C GLY A 110 2.83 -2.54 3.96
N GLY A 111 3.77 -1.91 3.26
CA GLY A 111 3.51 -1.24 1.99
C GLY A 111 3.44 -2.18 0.78
N SER A 112 2.68 -1.74 -0.22
CA SER A 112 2.67 -2.32 -1.56
C SER A 112 2.81 -1.23 -2.63
N VAL A 113 3.05 -1.64 -3.87
CA VAL A 113 3.05 -0.78 -5.05
C VAL A 113 1.93 -1.20 -5.99
N SER A 114 1.40 -0.26 -6.74
CA SER A 114 0.41 -0.52 -7.78
C SER A 114 0.66 0.35 -9.00
N MET A 115 0.27 -0.15 -10.17
CA MET A 115 0.75 0.33 -11.45
C MET A 115 -0.40 0.61 -12.39
N LEU A 116 -0.65 1.88 -12.68
CA LEU A 116 -1.50 2.28 -13.79
C LEU A 116 -0.69 2.19 -15.09
N MET A 117 -0.95 1.15 -15.87
CA MET A 117 -0.24 0.89 -17.13
C MET A 117 -1.11 1.29 -18.32
N ILE A 118 -0.75 2.39 -18.98
CA ILE A 118 -1.51 2.95 -20.11
C ILE A 118 -0.72 2.75 -21.41
N LEU A 119 -1.38 2.18 -22.42
CA LEU A 119 -0.88 2.07 -23.79
C LEU A 119 -1.63 3.04 -24.68
N ARG A 120 -0.90 3.84 -25.45
CA ARG A 120 -1.42 4.80 -26.43
C ARG A 120 -0.95 4.38 -27.82
N PRO A 121 -1.85 4.14 -28.78
CA PRO A 121 -1.45 3.94 -30.17
C PRO A 121 -0.81 5.22 -30.73
N SER A 122 0.29 5.10 -31.47
CA SER A 122 0.96 6.22 -32.12
C SER A 122 0.11 6.90 -33.20
N ASP A 123 -0.86 6.17 -33.76
CA ASP A 123 -1.79 6.62 -34.80
C ASP A 123 -3.10 7.22 -34.25
N SER A 124 -3.26 7.32 -32.92
CA SER A 124 -4.49 7.83 -32.29
C SER A 124 -4.23 8.72 -31.08
N GLN A 125 -4.81 9.92 -31.07
CA GLN A 125 -4.60 10.90 -29.99
C GLN A 125 -5.45 10.63 -28.74
N ASN A 126 -6.64 10.04 -28.91
CA ASN A 126 -7.61 9.90 -27.83
C ASN A 126 -7.71 8.46 -27.32
N GLU A 127 -7.27 7.50 -28.11
CA GLU A 127 -7.36 6.09 -27.76
C GLU A 127 -6.32 5.74 -26.68
N ARG A 128 -6.79 5.07 -25.64
CA ARG A 128 -6.00 4.63 -24.50
C ARG A 128 -6.48 3.25 -24.09
N TRP A 129 -5.52 2.37 -23.83
CA TRP A 129 -5.77 1.04 -23.31
C TRP A 129 -5.10 0.89 -21.96
N VAL A 130 -5.67 0.08 -21.08
CA VAL A 130 -5.12 -0.20 -19.76
C VAL A 130 -4.87 -1.68 -19.59
N ILE A 131 -3.69 -2.01 -19.07
CA ILE A 131 -3.37 -3.37 -18.62
C ILE A 131 -3.89 -3.54 -17.19
N MET A 132 -4.76 -4.54 -17.00
CA MET A 132 -5.31 -4.98 -15.74
C MET A 132 -4.96 -6.44 -15.49
N THR A 133 -5.12 -6.86 -14.24
CA THR A 133 -5.02 -8.25 -13.79
C THR A 133 -6.39 -8.74 -13.33
N GLU A 134 -6.68 -9.99 -13.66
CA GLU A 134 -7.77 -10.78 -13.10
C GLU A 134 -7.16 -11.89 -12.26
N GLN A 135 -7.38 -11.87 -10.94
CA GLN A 135 -6.77 -12.83 -10.03
C GLN A 135 -7.63 -13.13 -8.79
N PRO A 136 -7.39 -14.25 -8.08
CA PRO A 136 -8.05 -14.52 -6.82
C PRO A 136 -7.72 -13.49 -5.74
N ARG A 137 -8.75 -12.96 -5.11
CA ARG A 137 -8.67 -12.18 -3.88
C ARG A 137 -9.53 -12.87 -2.83
N ILE A 138 -8.95 -13.88 -2.19
CA ILE A 138 -9.61 -14.68 -1.15
C ILE A 138 -10.15 -13.83 0.01
N PRO A 139 -9.45 -12.77 0.50
CA PRO A 139 -10.02 -11.88 1.51
C PRO A 139 -11.32 -11.17 1.07
N ALA A 140 -11.51 -10.97 -0.24
CA ALA A 140 -12.73 -10.41 -0.81
C ALA A 140 -13.73 -11.49 -1.26
N GLY A 141 -13.43 -12.78 -1.06
CA GLY A 141 -14.25 -13.90 -1.52
C GLY A 141 -14.33 -14.01 -3.05
N SER A 142 -13.35 -13.49 -3.79
CA SER A 142 -13.35 -13.50 -5.26
C SER A 142 -12.25 -14.39 -5.82
N LEU A 143 -12.55 -15.11 -6.91
CA LEU A 143 -11.58 -15.88 -7.70
C LEU A 143 -11.17 -15.18 -9.01
N GLN A 144 -11.86 -14.08 -9.35
CA GLN A 144 -11.73 -13.34 -10.61
C GLN A 144 -11.86 -11.85 -10.33
N PHE A 145 -10.99 -11.33 -9.47
CA PHE A 145 -11.03 -9.93 -9.07
C PHE A 145 -10.27 -9.08 -10.10
N MET A 146 -10.97 -8.11 -10.69
CA MET A 146 -10.40 -7.17 -11.65
C MET A 146 -9.77 -5.99 -10.94
N GLU A 147 -8.49 -5.75 -11.21
CA GLU A 147 -7.69 -4.69 -10.60
C GLU A 147 -6.48 -4.33 -11.48
N ILE A 148 -5.84 -3.20 -11.21
CA ILE A 148 -4.53 -2.89 -11.80
C ILE A 148 -3.42 -3.75 -11.15
N PRO A 149 -2.32 -4.05 -11.88
CA PRO A 149 -1.18 -4.77 -11.33
C PRO A 149 -0.68 -4.17 -10.01
N SER A 150 -0.30 -5.03 -9.07
CA SER A 150 0.16 -4.63 -7.75
C SER A 150 1.02 -5.70 -7.12
N GLY A 151 1.94 -5.29 -6.24
CA GLY A 151 2.90 -6.17 -5.62
C GLY A 151 3.37 -5.68 -4.25
N MET A 152 3.83 -6.59 -3.39
CA MET A 152 4.30 -6.23 -2.06
C MET A 152 5.68 -5.61 -2.13
N ILE A 153 5.95 -4.58 -1.34
CA ILE A 153 7.31 -4.06 -1.26
C ILE A 153 8.10 -5.01 -0.35
N GLY A 154 9.18 -5.57 -0.90
CA GLY A 154 10.12 -6.37 -0.11
C GLY A 154 10.87 -5.53 0.94
N HIS A 155 12.02 -6.04 1.38
CA HIS A 155 12.87 -5.34 2.35
C HIS A 155 13.63 -4.13 1.75
N SER A 156 13.49 -3.87 0.44
CA SER A 156 14.15 -2.75 -0.22
C SER A 156 13.50 -1.41 0.12
N GLN A 157 14.31 -0.36 0.19
CA GLN A 157 13.83 1.02 0.28
C GLN A 157 13.68 1.69 -1.11
N ASN A 158 14.14 1.02 -2.18
CA ASN A 158 13.90 1.47 -3.55
C ASN A 158 12.52 0.96 -4.00
N PHE A 159 11.55 1.87 -4.08
CA PHE A 159 10.18 1.56 -4.41
C PHE A 159 9.95 1.48 -5.92
N GLU A 160 10.70 2.23 -6.71
CA GLU A 160 10.73 2.15 -8.18
C GLU A 160 11.26 0.79 -8.62
N GLY A 161 12.34 0.32 -7.99
CA GLY A 161 12.90 -1.01 -8.24
C GLY A 161 11.99 -2.15 -7.79
N ALA A 162 11.24 -1.94 -6.69
CA ALA A 162 10.20 -2.87 -6.27
C ALA A 162 9.06 -2.90 -7.30
N ALA A 163 8.56 -1.74 -7.74
CA ALA A 163 7.54 -1.63 -8.78
C ALA A 163 7.96 -2.29 -10.10
N ALA A 164 9.21 -2.09 -10.54
CA ALA A 164 9.73 -2.73 -11.75
C ALA A 164 9.82 -4.26 -11.62
N THR A 165 10.25 -4.75 -10.45
CA THR A 165 10.30 -6.20 -10.14
C THR A 165 8.89 -6.81 -10.16
N GLU A 166 7.96 -6.21 -9.43
CA GLU A 166 6.57 -6.68 -9.31
C GLU A 166 5.83 -6.69 -10.66
N ILE A 167 6.06 -5.68 -11.51
CA ILE A 167 5.54 -5.69 -12.88
C ILE A 167 6.14 -6.80 -13.70
N LYS A 168 7.44 -7.06 -13.60
CA LYS A 168 8.06 -8.15 -14.34
C LYS A 168 7.48 -9.50 -13.92
N GLU A 169 7.22 -9.70 -12.63
CA GLU A 169 6.62 -10.93 -12.10
C GLU A 169 5.17 -11.08 -12.56
N THR A 170 4.38 -10.01 -12.50
CA THR A 170 2.95 -10.03 -12.84
C THR A 170 2.69 -10.06 -14.34
N THR A 171 3.47 -9.32 -15.13
CA THR A 171 3.20 -9.05 -16.56
C THR A 171 4.23 -9.67 -17.51
N GLY A 172 5.39 -10.10 -17.00
CA GLY A 172 6.54 -10.49 -17.82
C GLY A 172 7.27 -9.31 -18.50
N MET A 173 6.84 -8.07 -18.25
CA MET A 173 7.42 -6.88 -18.87
C MET A 173 8.60 -6.38 -18.07
N VAL A 174 9.71 -6.12 -18.77
CA VAL A 174 10.86 -5.41 -18.19
C VAL A 174 10.62 -3.92 -18.39
N ILE A 175 10.47 -3.19 -17.30
CA ILE A 175 10.31 -1.73 -17.30
C ILE A 175 11.51 -1.10 -16.59
N HIS A 176 11.90 0.09 -17.03
CA HIS A 176 12.95 0.86 -16.37
C HIS A 176 12.34 1.82 -15.34
N GLU A 177 13.01 1.98 -14.20
CA GLU A 177 12.58 2.90 -13.13
C GLU A 177 12.34 4.33 -13.65
N SER A 178 13.16 4.78 -14.61
CA SER A 178 13.04 6.09 -15.25
C SER A 178 11.75 6.30 -16.07
N ASP A 179 11.03 5.22 -16.39
CA ASP A 179 9.74 5.28 -17.08
C ASP A 179 8.56 5.45 -16.11
N LEU A 180 8.81 5.37 -14.81
CA LEU A 180 7.78 5.41 -13.78
C LEU A 180 7.58 6.83 -13.27
N LYS A 181 6.30 7.20 -13.09
CA LYS A 181 5.92 8.44 -12.41
C LYS A 181 5.12 8.11 -11.18
N ASN A 182 5.59 8.51 -10.00
CA ASN A 182 4.93 8.25 -8.73
C ASN A 182 3.71 9.19 -8.56
N LEU A 183 2.51 8.75 -8.95
CA LEU A 183 1.29 9.56 -8.87
C LEU A 183 0.96 9.97 -7.43
N THR A 184 1.26 9.11 -6.45
CA THR A 184 1.09 9.43 -5.03
C THR A 184 2.02 10.56 -4.58
N GLU A 185 3.28 10.55 -5.01
CA GLU A 185 4.24 11.64 -4.75
C GLU A 185 3.79 12.96 -5.37
N LEU A 186 3.40 12.92 -6.65
CA LEU A 186 2.96 14.11 -7.38
C LEU A 186 1.73 14.75 -6.72
N ALA A 187 0.80 13.92 -6.21
CA ALA A 187 -0.40 14.41 -5.54
C ALA A 187 -0.15 14.94 -4.12
N LEU A 188 0.84 14.40 -3.42
CA LEU A 188 1.21 14.83 -2.07
C LEU A 188 2.21 15.99 -2.08
N THR A 189 2.80 16.32 -3.23
CA THR A 189 3.74 17.45 -3.37
C THR A 189 3.10 18.75 -2.92
N GLY A 190 3.72 19.41 -1.93
CA GLY A 190 3.25 20.68 -1.38
C GLY A 190 2.09 20.55 -0.38
N LEU A 191 1.58 19.34 -0.13
CA LEU A 191 0.71 19.08 1.01
C LEU A 191 1.58 18.98 2.27
N GLY A 192 1.42 19.97 3.16
CA GLY A 192 1.99 19.92 4.49
C GLY A 192 1.19 18.99 5.40
N GLY A 193 1.86 18.46 6.41
CA GLY A 193 1.29 17.68 7.50
C GLY A 193 2.38 17.44 8.53
N ASP A 194 2.04 17.53 9.80
CA ASP A 194 3.01 17.32 10.89
C ASP A 194 3.23 15.82 11.19
N GLU A 195 2.43 14.94 10.58
CA GLU A 195 2.51 13.49 10.76
C GLU A 195 3.45 12.80 9.77
N ASP A 196 4.27 11.88 10.27
CA ASP A 196 5.20 11.06 9.50
C ASP A 196 4.49 9.85 8.85
N LEU A 197 3.43 10.11 8.09
CA LEU A 197 2.74 9.08 7.31
C LEU A 197 3.59 8.63 6.10
N GLN A 198 3.37 7.39 5.66
CA GLN A 198 4.02 6.87 4.47
C GLN A 198 3.45 7.51 3.23
N LEU A 199 4.29 7.68 2.21
CA LEU A 199 3.90 8.21 0.91
C LEU A 199 3.03 7.19 0.17
N GLY A 200 1.71 7.24 0.30
CA GLY A 200 0.84 6.27 -0.35
C GLY A 200 -0.65 6.46 -0.06
N MET A 201 -1.47 5.78 -0.86
CA MET A 201 -2.91 5.67 -0.62
C MET A 201 -3.16 4.54 0.40
N TYR A 202 -3.93 4.83 1.45
CA TYR A 202 -4.32 3.84 2.46
C TYR A 202 -5.68 3.24 2.11
N PRO A 203 -5.78 1.94 1.77
CA PRO A 203 -7.04 1.34 1.32
C PRO A 203 -8.03 1.11 2.48
N SER A 204 -7.53 0.87 3.69
CA SER A 204 -8.36 0.63 4.88
C SER A 204 -7.64 1.04 6.18
N PRO A 205 -7.38 2.34 6.40
CA PRO A 205 -6.61 2.84 7.55
C PRO A 205 -7.31 2.62 8.91
N GLY A 206 -8.57 2.16 8.91
CA GLY A 206 -9.28 1.79 10.14
C GLY A 206 -8.91 0.41 10.69
N GLY A 207 -8.15 -0.41 9.96
CA GLY A 207 -7.82 -1.77 10.40
C GLY A 207 -6.51 -2.36 9.86
N SER A 208 -5.83 -1.69 8.92
CA SER A 208 -4.52 -2.13 8.43
C SER A 208 -3.55 -0.95 8.28
N ASP A 209 -2.26 -1.24 8.43
CA ASP A 209 -1.17 -0.30 8.16
C ASP A 209 -0.81 -0.20 6.67
N GLU A 210 -1.49 -0.96 5.80
CA GLU A 210 -1.19 -0.98 4.38
C GLU A 210 -1.27 0.43 3.78
N PHE A 211 -0.24 0.75 3.02
CA PHE A 211 -0.19 1.91 2.14
C PHE A 211 0.26 1.43 0.77
N ILE A 212 -0.32 2.01 -0.28
CA ILE A 212 -0.07 1.64 -1.67
C ILE A 212 0.49 2.85 -2.39
N MET A 213 1.75 2.77 -2.82
CA MET A 213 2.29 3.74 -3.78
C MET A 213 1.75 3.45 -5.16
N ILE A 214 1.23 4.48 -5.80
CA ILE A 214 0.62 4.36 -7.11
C ILE A 214 1.55 4.99 -8.14
N PHE A 215 2.03 4.18 -9.07
CA PHE A 215 2.86 4.62 -10.18
C PHE A 215 2.08 4.60 -11.49
N LEU A 216 2.47 5.48 -12.40
CA LEU A 216 2.05 5.50 -13.78
C LEU A 216 3.20 4.98 -14.64
N TRP A 217 2.86 4.07 -15.54
CA TRP A 217 3.68 3.70 -16.69
C TRP A 217 2.83 3.92 -17.94
N GLU A 218 3.20 4.91 -18.75
CA GLU A 218 2.45 5.30 -19.96
C GLU A 218 3.39 5.26 -21.16
N LYS A 219 3.00 4.53 -22.22
CA LYS A 219 3.79 4.40 -23.45
C LYS A 219 2.95 4.70 -24.68
N VAL A 220 3.57 5.39 -25.63
CA VAL A 220 3.10 5.49 -27.01
C VAL A 220 3.80 4.41 -27.82
N LEU A 221 3.05 3.53 -28.45
CA LEU A 221 3.54 2.36 -29.20
C LEU A 221 2.86 2.26 -30.56
N ASP A 222 3.46 1.51 -31.49
CA ASP A 222 2.76 1.16 -32.72
C ASP A 222 1.53 0.29 -32.42
N ARG A 223 0.46 0.44 -33.21
CA ARG A 223 -0.77 -0.32 -32.99
C ARG A 223 -0.55 -1.83 -33.09
N LEU A 224 0.29 -2.28 -34.02
CA LEU A 224 0.61 -3.71 -34.16
C LEU A 224 1.34 -4.22 -32.92
N GLU A 225 2.23 -3.42 -32.32
CA GLU A 225 2.88 -3.79 -31.06
C GLU A 225 1.85 -3.94 -29.93
N ILE A 226 0.84 -3.07 -29.84
CA ILE A 226 -0.23 -3.16 -28.83
C ILE A 226 -1.07 -4.44 -29.03
N GLU A 227 -1.40 -4.79 -30.27
CA GLU A 227 -2.15 -6.02 -30.56
C GLU A 227 -1.32 -7.28 -30.30
N ASP A 228 -0.02 -7.27 -30.62
CA ASP A 228 0.91 -8.35 -30.25
C ASP A 228 1.04 -8.47 -28.73
N PHE A 229 1.09 -7.34 -28.01
CA PHE A 229 1.01 -7.32 -26.55
C PHE A 229 -0.28 -7.96 -26.07
N ARG A 230 -1.43 -7.58 -26.64
CA ARG A 230 -2.72 -8.17 -26.28
C ARG A 230 -2.68 -9.68 -26.45
N ALA A 231 -2.28 -10.18 -27.62
CA ALA A 231 -2.24 -11.60 -27.93
C ALA A 231 -1.32 -12.38 -26.99
N ARG A 232 -0.13 -11.84 -26.67
CA ARG A 232 0.83 -12.48 -25.78
C ARG A 232 0.36 -12.50 -24.33
N LEU A 233 -0.23 -11.39 -23.85
CA LEU A 233 -0.66 -11.27 -22.45
C LEU A 233 -1.97 -12.03 -22.20
N THR A 234 -2.85 -12.17 -23.20
CA THR A 234 -4.04 -13.02 -23.11
C THR A 234 -3.66 -14.50 -23.15
N GLY A 235 -3.41 -15.10 -21.97
CA GLY A 235 -3.15 -16.54 -21.82
C GLY A 235 -1.91 -16.87 -21.00
N LEU A 236 -1.07 -15.88 -20.69
CA LEU A 236 0.02 -16.06 -19.72
C LEU A 236 -0.56 -16.16 -18.32
N LYS A 237 -0.36 -17.31 -17.68
CA LYS A 237 -0.42 -17.43 -16.23
C LYS A 237 0.95 -17.02 -15.70
N ALA A 238 1.01 -15.99 -14.86
CA ALA A 238 2.23 -15.63 -14.16
C ALA A 238 2.75 -16.85 -13.35
N GLN A 239 4.06 -17.02 -13.26
CA GLN A 239 4.63 -18.17 -12.55
C GLN A 239 4.34 -18.05 -11.04
N GLY A 240 3.57 -18.99 -10.49
CA GLY A 240 3.30 -19.10 -9.06
C GLY A 240 1.95 -18.53 -8.59
N GLU A 241 1.39 -17.55 -9.30
CA GLU A 241 0.09 -16.94 -8.98
C GLU A 241 -0.90 -17.09 -10.16
N MET A 242 -2.17 -17.43 -9.88
CA MET A 242 -3.19 -17.57 -10.92
C MET A 242 -3.67 -16.19 -11.40
N ILE A 243 -2.83 -15.51 -12.17
CA ILE A 243 -3.10 -14.18 -12.71
C ILE A 243 -3.36 -14.29 -14.20
N THR A 244 -4.43 -13.64 -14.67
CA THR A 244 -4.68 -13.43 -16.10
C THR A 244 -4.62 -11.95 -16.42
N LEU A 245 -3.84 -11.58 -17.43
CA LEU A 245 -3.77 -10.20 -17.87
C LEU A 245 -4.94 -9.87 -18.80
N ARG A 246 -5.48 -8.66 -18.65
CA ARG A 246 -6.61 -8.13 -19.42
C ARG A 246 -6.21 -6.76 -19.95
N ILE A 247 -6.37 -6.55 -21.25
CA ILE A 247 -6.24 -5.21 -21.84
C ILE A 247 -7.65 -4.71 -22.12
N ILE A 248 -8.02 -3.58 -21.52
CA ILE A 248 -9.34 -2.97 -21.69
C ILE A 248 -9.22 -1.54 -22.21
N ASP A 249 -10.31 -1.03 -22.76
CA ASP A 249 -10.45 0.40 -23.04
C ASP A 249 -10.33 1.20 -21.73
N TYR A 250 -9.48 2.22 -21.72
CA TYR A 250 -9.30 3.13 -20.60
C TYR A 250 -10.62 3.72 -20.11
N GLU A 251 -11.54 4.05 -21.02
CA GLU A 251 -12.82 4.66 -20.69
C GLU A 251 -13.76 3.69 -19.93
N GLN A 252 -13.48 2.39 -19.97
CA GLN A 252 -14.19 1.37 -19.18
C GLN A 252 -13.52 1.04 -17.85
N MET A 253 -12.27 1.49 -17.62
CA MET A 253 -11.47 1.10 -16.44
C MET A 253 -12.18 1.41 -15.13
N TRP A 254 -12.77 2.61 -14.99
CA TRP A 254 -13.46 3.01 -13.76
C TRP A 254 -14.67 2.12 -13.45
N ARG A 255 -15.29 1.48 -14.47
CA ARG A 255 -16.42 0.57 -14.31
C ARG A 255 -15.96 -0.85 -14.00
N VAL A 256 -14.98 -1.33 -14.75
CA VAL A 256 -14.44 -2.70 -14.61
C VAL A 256 -13.71 -2.87 -13.28
N GLY A 257 -12.91 -1.88 -12.90
CA GLY A 257 -12.16 -1.84 -11.63
C GLY A 257 -12.88 -1.15 -10.48
N ALA A 258 -14.20 -0.91 -10.59
CA ALA A 258 -14.95 -0.13 -9.59
C ALA A 258 -14.91 -0.69 -8.16
N ARG A 259 -14.61 -1.99 -8.02
CA ARG A 259 -14.52 -2.66 -6.71
C ARG A 259 -13.14 -2.57 -6.08
N ASP A 260 -12.15 -2.09 -6.82
CA ASP A 260 -10.76 -2.07 -6.40
C ASP A 260 -10.31 -0.65 -6.04
N SER A 261 -9.90 -0.45 -4.79
CA SER A 261 -9.55 0.87 -4.26
C SER A 261 -8.35 1.49 -4.99
N LYS A 262 -7.31 0.70 -5.27
CA LYS A 262 -6.10 1.17 -5.98
C LYS A 262 -6.37 1.49 -7.44
N THR A 263 -7.24 0.73 -8.12
CA THR A 263 -7.66 1.08 -9.48
C THR A 263 -8.38 2.44 -9.51
N LEU A 264 -9.36 2.66 -8.62
CA LEU A 264 -10.09 3.92 -8.56
C LEU A 264 -9.20 5.09 -8.14
N ALA A 265 -8.31 4.88 -7.16
CA ALA A 265 -7.35 5.90 -6.74
C ALA A 265 -6.38 6.26 -7.88
N ALA A 266 -5.84 5.27 -8.59
CA ALA A 266 -4.91 5.52 -9.68
C ALA A 266 -5.57 6.28 -10.83
N TRP A 267 -6.79 5.89 -11.21
CA TRP A 267 -7.60 6.61 -12.19
C TRP A 267 -7.84 8.06 -11.76
N SER A 268 -8.28 8.26 -10.52
CA SER A 268 -8.59 9.58 -9.97
C SER A 268 -7.35 10.48 -9.90
N LEU A 269 -6.22 9.97 -9.41
CA LEU A 269 -4.95 10.71 -9.35
C LEU A 269 -4.47 11.10 -10.74
N TYR A 270 -4.47 10.17 -11.71
CA TYR A 270 -4.08 10.45 -13.08
C TYR A 270 -4.95 11.54 -13.72
N GLU A 271 -6.28 11.40 -13.65
CA GLU A 271 -7.21 12.37 -14.23
C GLU A 271 -7.13 13.74 -13.53
N ALA A 272 -7.00 13.77 -12.19
CA ALA A 272 -6.84 15.01 -11.43
C ALA A 272 -5.53 15.73 -11.77
N LEU A 273 -4.40 15.01 -11.80
CA LEU A 273 -3.10 15.57 -12.13
C LEU A 273 -3.03 16.06 -13.58
N LYS A 274 -3.65 15.35 -14.53
CA LYS A 274 -3.77 15.83 -15.92
C LYS A 274 -4.65 17.06 -16.04
N ARG A 275 -5.81 17.09 -15.37
CA ARG A 275 -6.70 18.27 -15.33
C ARG A 275 -6.01 19.47 -14.69
N ALA A 276 -5.20 19.25 -13.66
CA ALA A 276 -4.36 20.28 -13.02
C ALA A 276 -3.14 20.69 -13.86
N ARG A 277 -2.93 20.07 -15.02
CA ARG A 277 -1.78 20.29 -15.91
C ARG A 277 -0.43 20.08 -15.23
N HIS A 278 -0.32 19.07 -14.37
CA HIS A 278 0.91 18.80 -13.65
C HIS A 278 2.08 18.55 -14.65
N PRO A 279 3.23 19.26 -14.53
CA PRO A 279 4.30 19.21 -15.54
C PRO A 279 4.81 17.81 -15.87
N ALA A 280 4.90 16.94 -14.85
CA ALA A 280 5.31 15.54 -15.04
C ALA A 280 4.35 14.72 -15.93
N LEU A 281 3.09 15.12 -16.07
CA LEU A 281 2.08 14.43 -16.90
C LEU A 281 1.69 15.21 -18.17
N MET A 282 2.26 16.40 -18.36
CA MET A 282 2.14 17.10 -19.63
C MET A 282 3.15 16.46 -20.59
N ASP A 283 2.63 15.84 -21.64
CA ASP A 283 3.48 15.30 -22.69
C ASP A 283 4.17 16.49 -23.39
N THR A 284 5.44 16.75 -23.10
CA THR A 284 6.21 17.78 -23.80
C THR A 284 6.55 17.37 -25.22
N ARG A 285 6.26 16.11 -25.59
CA ARG A 285 6.20 15.66 -26.98
C ARG A 285 4.79 15.88 -27.51
N VAL A 286 4.35 17.14 -27.43
CA VAL A 286 3.39 17.65 -28.39
C VAL A 286 4.13 17.63 -29.73
N TRP A 287 3.54 16.89 -30.67
CA TRP A 287 3.85 16.87 -32.09
C TRP A 287 4.35 18.21 -32.63
#